data_AF-A0A1Y5GUW4-F1
#
_entry.id   AF-A0A1Y5GUW4-F1
#
_cell.length_a   1.000
_cell.length_b   1.000
_cell.length_c   1.000
_cell.angle_alpha   90.00
_cell.angle_beta   90.00
_cell.angle_gamma   90.00
#
_symmetry.space_group_name_H-M   'P 1'
#
loop_
_entity.id
_entity.type
_entity.pdbx_description
1 polymer ?
#
loop_
_entity_poly.entity_id
_entity_poly.type
_entity_poly.pdbx_seq_one_letter_code
_entity_poly.pdbx_strand_id
1 'polypeptide(L)'
;MSTLTFTIPYYDSAFEEGCSITRDEGRFDMRVKSAGDIIISSGELIGADPFILVGDAPFVQTVPVGTFPVRLAVAKIDDDERVALARIDFATDTVVQWEMALLPEQDPDALEEDEIYGFTTDAGAACFMDKDSSAALKNEIRDGSDFFEELMEEMDENFESTWAWANMELETGNIVSFMSGYGNGYYATYFGKNAAGDVVAVVTDFDVLPWHGAGC
;
A
#
# COMPACT_ATOMS: atom_id res chain seq x y z
N MET A 1 10.06 -5.40 -25.08
CA MET A 1 9.29 -6.06 -24.00
C MET A 1 9.28 -5.05 -22.88
N SER A 2 8.10 -4.60 -22.44
CA SER A 2 8.01 -3.51 -21.47
C SER A 2 8.61 -3.96 -20.14
N THR A 3 9.55 -3.18 -19.60
CA THR A 3 10.26 -3.41 -18.31
C THR A 3 9.33 -3.31 -17.09
N LEU A 4 8.04 -3.08 -17.31
CA LEU A 4 7.01 -2.81 -16.30
C LEU A 4 6.23 -4.05 -15.85
N THR A 5 6.40 -5.18 -16.54
CA THR A 5 5.54 -6.35 -16.31
C THR A 5 6.23 -7.31 -15.37
N PHE A 6 5.80 -7.30 -14.12
CA PHE A 6 6.26 -8.26 -13.12
C PHE A 6 5.19 -9.34 -12.92
N THR A 7 5.61 -10.60 -12.93
CA THR A 7 4.81 -11.68 -12.35
C THR A 7 5.35 -11.90 -10.95
N ILE A 8 4.93 -11.06 -10.00
CA ILE A 8 5.32 -11.21 -8.60
C ILE A 8 4.33 -12.22 -8.00
N PRO A 9 4.76 -13.46 -7.73
CA PRO A 9 3.83 -14.57 -7.59
C PRO A 9 3.10 -14.59 -6.25
N TYR A 10 3.43 -13.69 -5.30
CA TYR A 10 2.84 -13.67 -3.98
C TYR A 10 1.85 -12.53 -3.71
N TYR A 11 1.68 -11.55 -4.60
CA TYR A 11 0.75 -10.43 -4.36
C TYR A 11 -0.72 -10.83 -4.28
N ASP A 12 -1.08 -11.97 -4.85
CA ASP A 12 -2.38 -12.60 -4.64
C ASP A 12 -2.33 -13.60 -3.47
N SER A 13 -1.38 -14.54 -3.49
CA SER A 13 -1.34 -15.63 -2.51
C SER A 13 -1.11 -15.15 -1.08
N ALA A 14 -0.38 -14.05 -0.85
CA ALA A 14 -0.14 -13.48 0.48
C ALA A 14 -1.43 -13.05 1.20
N PHE A 15 -2.52 -12.85 0.46
CA PHE A 15 -3.84 -12.50 0.98
C PHE A 15 -4.80 -13.70 1.11
N GLU A 16 -4.30 -14.92 0.92
CA GLU A 16 -5.04 -16.16 1.16
C GLU A 16 -4.85 -16.64 2.60
N GLU A 17 -5.93 -17.15 3.21
CA GLU A 17 -5.90 -17.65 4.58
C GLU A 17 -4.95 -18.85 4.70
N GLY A 18 -4.04 -18.80 5.68
CA GLY A 18 -3.07 -19.87 5.92
C GLY A 18 -1.91 -19.92 4.92
N CYS A 19 -1.75 -18.89 4.08
CA CYS A 19 -0.61 -18.75 3.17
C CYS A 19 0.72 -18.79 3.94
N SER A 20 1.69 -19.49 3.37
CA SER A 20 3.06 -19.55 3.88
C SER A 20 4.05 -19.51 2.73
N ILE A 21 4.87 -18.47 2.69
CA ILE A 21 5.85 -18.24 1.64
C ILE A 21 7.19 -18.80 2.12
N THR A 22 7.75 -19.79 1.43
CA THR A 22 9.05 -20.40 1.79
C THR A 22 10.13 -20.06 0.77
N ARG A 23 11.27 -19.59 1.26
CA ARG A 23 12.41 -19.09 0.48
C ARG A 23 13.73 -19.52 1.12
N ASP A 24 14.85 -19.25 0.45
CA ASP A 24 16.18 -19.55 0.96
C ASP A 24 16.46 -18.77 2.26
N GLU A 25 15.87 -17.58 2.39
CA GLU A 25 15.95 -16.71 3.56
C GLU A 25 15.09 -17.20 4.74
N GLY A 26 14.06 -18.01 4.48
CA GLY A 26 13.19 -18.53 5.53
C GLY A 26 11.76 -18.79 5.10
N ARG A 27 10.92 -19.08 6.09
CA ARG A 27 9.47 -19.30 5.93
C ARG A 27 8.72 -18.14 6.57
N PHE A 28 7.82 -17.54 5.81
CA PHE A 28 6.98 -16.41 6.21
C PHE A 28 5.53 -16.88 6.27
N ASP A 29 5.00 -17.05 7.47
CA ASP A 29 3.57 -17.35 7.64
C ASP A 29 2.77 -16.05 7.53
N MET A 30 1.78 -16.03 6.65
CA MET A 30 1.02 -14.82 6.33
C MET A 30 -0.30 -14.79 7.09
N ARG A 31 -0.64 -13.61 7.61
CA ARG A 31 -1.95 -13.29 8.19
C ARG A 31 -2.56 -12.11 7.44
N VAL A 32 -3.85 -12.19 7.17
CA VAL A 32 -4.59 -11.08 6.55
C VAL A 32 -5.28 -10.26 7.63
N LYS A 33 -5.14 -8.95 7.57
CA LYS A 33 -5.88 -7.99 8.40
C LYS A 33 -6.68 -7.05 7.52
N SER A 34 -7.94 -6.78 7.89
CA SER A 34 -8.68 -5.65 7.34
C SER A 34 -8.24 -4.35 8.02
N ALA A 35 -7.88 -3.34 7.22
CA ALA A 35 -7.62 -1.98 7.67
C ALA A 35 -8.84 -1.05 7.44
N GLY A 36 -10.03 -1.64 7.22
CA GLY A 36 -11.25 -0.93 6.88
C GLY A 36 -11.37 -0.64 5.39
N ASP A 37 -12.26 0.29 5.04
CA ASP A 37 -12.53 0.65 3.65
C ASP A 37 -11.97 2.05 3.33
N ILE A 38 -11.46 2.24 2.12
CA ILE A 38 -11.02 3.53 1.58
C ILE A 38 -12.07 4.13 0.65
N ILE A 39 -12.28 5.43 0.73
CA ILE A 39 -13.15 6.22 -0.13
C ILE A 39 -12.30 6.88 -1.21
N ILE A 40 -12.60 6.55 -2.46
CA ILE A 40 -11.96 7.10 -3.65
C ILE A 40 -12.99 7.95 -4.39
N SER A 41 -12.84 9.28 -4.35
CA SER A 41 -13.79 10.23 -4.96
C SER A 41 -13.34 10.72 -6.34
N SER A 42 -12.05 10.94 -6.54
CA SER A 42 -11.47 11.45 -7.79
C SER A 42 -10.94 10.34 -8.69
N GLY A 43 -10.56 9.20 -8.10
CA GLY A 43 -9.86 8.12 -8.79
C GLY A 43 -8.34 8.37 -8.88
N GLU A 44 -7.85 9.47 -8.33
CA GLU A 44 -6.42 9.80 -8.24
C GLU A 44 -5.89 9.32 -6.88
N LEU A 45 -5.30 8.13 -6.86
CA LEU A 45 -4.77 7.48 -5.64
C LEU A 45 -3.38 8.01 -5.28
N ILE A 46 -3.15 8.25 -3.99
CA ILE A 46 -1.87 8.63 -3.40
C ILE A 46 -1.39 7.51 -2.47
N GLY A 47 -0.10 7.18 -2.57
CA GLY A 47 0.67 6.48 -1.53
C GLY A 47 1.70 7.43 -0.93
N ALA A 48 1.73 7.58 0.39
CA ALA A 48 2.63 8.50 1.08
C ALA A 48 2.89 8.09 2.53
N ASP A 49 3.82 8.77 3.19
CA ASP A 49 3.93 8.76 4.64
C ASP A 49 2.91 9.74 5.27
N PRO A 50 1.99 9.26 6.14
CA PRO A 50 0.92 10.08 6.68
C PRO A 50 1.39 11.15 7.68
N PHE A 51 2.59 11.03 8.24
CA PHE A 51 3.14 11.99 9.21
C PHE A 51 4.00 13.08 8.56
N ILE A 52 4.47 12.84 7.34
CA ILE A 52 5.33 13.79 6.61
C ILE A 52 4.53 14.56 5.57
N LEU A 53 3.62 13.88 4.84
CA LEU A 53 2.76 14.45 3.80
C LEU A 53 3.52 15.24 2.70
N VAL A 54 4.84 15.03 2.57
CA VAL A 54 5.66 15.56 1.48
C VAL A 54 5.66 14.56 0.33
N GLY A 55 5.40 15.04 -0.89
CA GLY A 55 5.41 14.19 -2.09
C GLY A 55 4.10 13.44 -2.33
N ASP A 56 2.97 13.96 -1.86
CA ASP A 56 1.61 13.41 -2.02
C ASP A 56 1.04 13.52 -3.46
N ALA A 57 1.91 13.49 -4.47
CA ALA A 57 1.46 13.47 -5.85
C ALA A 57 0.67 12.16 -6.10
N PRO A 58 -0.50 12.23 -6.74
CA PRO A 58 -1.21 11.03 -7.12
C PRO A 58 -0.44 10.26 -8.19
N PHE A 59 -0.61 8.95 -8.20
CA PHE A 59 -0.13 8.11 -9.29
C PHE A 59 -0.79 8.51 -10.61
N VAL A 60 -0.08 8.33 -11.73
CA VAL A 60 -0.56 8.70 -13.08
C VAL A 60 -1.76 7.86 -13.49
N GLN A 61 -1.80 6.58 -13.12
CA GLN A 61 -2.88 5.67 -13.43
C GLN A 61 -4.05 5.88 -12.47
N THR A 62 -5.23 6.16 -13.02
CA THR A 62 -6.45 6.29 -12.24
C THR A 62 -7.00 4.92 -11.81
N VAL A 63 -7.66 4.90 -10.66
CA VAL A 63 -8.37 3.74 -10.10
C VAL A 63 -9.89 3.94 -10.12
N PRO A 64 -10.70 2.88 -9.92
CA PRO A 64 -12.15 3.02 -9.79
C PRO A 64 -12.56 3.96 -8.64
N VAL A 65 -13.62 4.75 -8.89
CA VAL A 65 -14.25 5.63 -7.89
C VAL A 65 -15.29 4.83 -7.09
N GLY A 66 -15.31 4.99 -5.77
CA GLY A 66 -16.19 4.23 -4.88
C GLY A 66 -15.58 4.01 -3.49
N THR A 67 -16.08 3.00 -2.78
CA THR A 67 -15.58 2.59 -1.46
C THR A 67 -15.09 1.16 -1.56
N PHE A 68 -13.84 0.92 -1.16
CA PHE A 68 -13.14 -0.34 -1.42
C PHE A 68 -12.40 -0.84 -0.18
N PRO A 69 -12.34 -2.15 0.07
CA PRO A 69 -11.63 -2.69 1.22
C PRO A 69 -10.11 -2.52 1.08
N VAL A 70 -9.48 -2.15 2.18
CA VAL A 70 -8.02 -2.17 2.37
C VAL A 70 -7.64 -3.38 3.23
N ARG A 71 -6.73 -4.19 2.73
CA ARG A 71 -6.22 -5.38 3.40
C ARG A 71 -4.70 -5.29 3.57
N LEU A 72 -4.21 -5.79 4.69
CA LEU A 72 -2.79 -5.90 4.99
C LEU A 72 -2.42 -7.38 5.02
N ALA A 73 -1.36 -7.75 4.30
CA ALA A 73 -0.72 -9.05 4.46
C ALA A 73 0.44 -8.88 5.44
N VAL A 74 0.32 -9.54 6.59
CA VAL A 74 1.24 -9.43 7.72
C VAL A 74 2.07 -10.70 7.75
N ALA A 75 3.37 -10.57 7.57
CA ALA A 75 4.32 -11.68 7.69
C ALA A 75 4.68 -11.89 9.16
N LYS A 76 4.54 -13.12 9.62
CA LYS A 76 5.07 -13.57 10.91
C LYS A 76 6.48 -14.13 10.72
N ILE A 77 7.45 -13.53 11.40
CA ILE A 77 8.87 -13.85 11.31
C ILE A 77 9.39 -14.08 12.73
N ASP A 78 9.59 -15.35 13.09
CA ASP A 78 9.92 -15.76 14.46
C ASP A 78 8.93 -15.19 15.51
N ASP A 79 9.37 -14.27 16.36
CA ASP A 79 8.60 -13.58 17.40
C ASP A 79 8.13 -12.17 16.99
N ASP A 80 8.30 -11.81 15.73
CA ASP A 80 7.94 -10.50 15.15
C ASP A 80 6.83 -10.63 14.09
N GLU A 81 6.08 -9.55 13.88
CA GLU A 81 5.08 -9.41 12.83
C GLU A 81 5.31 -8.11 12.05
N ARG A 82 5.26 -8.18 10.72
CA ARG A 82 5.53 -7.05 9.83
C ARG A 82 4.45 -6.95 8.77
N VAL A 83 3.92 -5.74 8.54
CA VAL A 83 3.10 -5.47 7.36
C VAL A 83 4.00 -5.62 6.14
N ALA A 84 3.83 -6.72 5.41
CA ALA A 84 4.60 -7.01 4.22
C ALA A 84 4.00 -6.33 2.99
N LEU A 85 2.67 -6.36 2.88
CA LEU A 85 1.92 -5.76 1.77
C LEU A 85 0.70 -5.01 2.29
N ALA A 86 0.35 -3.91 1.64
CA ALA A 86 -0.95 -3.25 1.79
C ALA A 86 -1.67 -3.21 0.44
N ARG A 87 -2.93 -3.64 0.39
CA ARG A 87 -3.68 -3.82 -0.86
C ARG A 87 -5.07 -3.22 -0.80
N ILE A 88 -5.49 -2.61 -1.91
CA ILE A 88 -6.88 -2.22 -2.17
C ILE A 88 -7.45 -3.17 -3.23
N ASP A 89 -8.64 -3.71 -2.99
CA ASP A 89 -9.35 -4.53 -3.98
C ASP A 89 -10.53 -3.76 -4.58
N PHE A 90 -10.42 -3.43 -5.86
CA PHE A 90 -11.47 -2.69 -6.58
C PHE A 90 -12.53 -3.61 -7.19
N ALA A 91 -12.16 -4.84 -7.52
CA ALA A 91 -13.04 -5.86 -8.06
C ALA A 91 -12.59 -7.27 -7.63
N THR A 92 -13.43 -8.27 -7.90
CA THR A 92 -13.15 -9.68 -7.59
C THR A 92 -12.48 -10.44 -8.73
N ASP A 93 -12.25 -9.76 -9.86
CA ASP A 93 -11.57 -10.31 -11.03
C ASP A 93 -10.14 -10.75 -10.71
N THR A 94 -9.67 -11.79 -11.39
CA THR A 94 -8.29 -12.26 -11.27
C THR A 94 -7.32 -11.24 -11.86
N VAL A 95 -6.31 -10.86 -11.07
CA VAL A 95 -5.16 -10.10 -11.57
C VAL A 95 -4.31 -11.03 -12.44
N VAL A 96 -4.03 -10.60 -13.68
CA VAL A 96 -3.17 -11.34 -14.61
C VAL A 96 -1.83 -10.65 -14.86
N GLN A 97 -1.72 -9.39 -14.43
CA GLN A 97 -0.55 -8.56 -14.65
C GLN A 97 -0.43 -7.51 -13.54
N TRP A 98 0.78 -7.33 -13.01
CA TRP A 98 1.12 -6.22 -12.13
C TRP A 98 2.02 -5.22 -12.88
N GLU A 99 1.70 -3.94 -12.76
CA GLU A 99 2.45 -2.84 -13.35
C GLU A 99 2.82 -1.82 -12.28
N MET A 100 4.07 -1.37 -12.26
CA MET A 100 4.54 -0.38 -11.29
C MET A 100 3.76 0.93 -11.41
N ALA A 101 3.35 1.47 -10.27
CA ALA A 101 2.68 2.75 -10.15
C ALA A 101 3.71 3.88 -10.26
N LEU A 102 3.48 4.80 -11.18
CA LEU A 102 4.37 5.91 -11.49
C LEU A 102 3.76 7.24 -11.05
N LEU A 103 4.60 8.15 -10.60
CA LEU A 103 4.32 9.57 -10.46
C LEU A 103 4.53 10.28 -11.81
N PRO A 104 3.99 11.51 -11.98
CA PRO A 104 4.27 12.31 -13.16
C PRO A 104 5.78 12.43 -13.42
N GLU A 105 6.16 12.41 -14.69
CA GLU A 105 7.56 12.56 -15.16
C GLU A 105 8.49 11.37 -14.91
N GLN A 106 8.04 10.32 -14.21
CA GLN A 106 8.81 9.08 -14.08
C GLN A 106 8.75 8.27 -15.38
N ASP A 107 9.92 7.82 -15.85
CA ASP A 107 10.06 7.02 -17.07
C ASP A 107 10.51 5.60 -16.70
N PRO A 108 9.64 4.59 -16.83
CA PRO A 108 10.00 3.23 -16.46
C PRO A 108 11.03 2.59 -17.36
N ASP A 109 11.27 3.11 -18.56
CA ASP A 109 12.34 2.65 -19.45
C ASP A 109 13.72 3.16 -18.99
N ALA A 110 13.76 4.09 -18.02
CA ALA A 110 14.98 4.59 -17.42
C ALA A 110 15.46 3.76 -16.22
N LEU A 111 14.65 2.83 -15.69
CA LEU A 111 15.01 1.95 -14.58
C LEU A 111 15.98 0.86 -15.07
N GLU A 112 17.04 0.63 -14.29
CA GLU A 112 17.87 -0.58 -14.41
C GLU A 112 17.18 -1.82 -13.82
N GLU A 113 17.79 -2.99 -14.00
CA GLU A 113 17.33 -4.23 -13.36
C GLU A 113 17.34 -4.06 -11.83
N ASP A 114 16.25 -4.46 -11.16
CA ASP A 114 16.01 -4.33 -9.72
C ASP A 114 15.81 -2.89 -9.19
N GLU A 115 15.80 -1.87 -10.05
CA GLU A 115 15.41 -0.52 -9.63
C GLU A 115 13.88 -0.35 -9.59
N ILE A 116 13.44 0.53 -8.69
CA ILE A 116 12.03 0.82 -8.48
C ILE A 116 11.76 2.31 -8.46
N TYR A 117 10.54 2.68 -8.85
CA TYR A 117 9.91 3.92 -8.41
C TYR A 117 8.95 3.63 -7.25
N GLY A 118 8.84 4.59 -6.34
CA GLY A 118 8.07 4.47 -5.12
C GLY A 118 7.91 5.80 -4.39
N PHE A 119 7.42 5.71 -3.16
CA PHE A 119 7.37 6.83 -2.21
C PHE A 119 8.23 6.53 -0.99
N THR A 120 8.72 7.59 -0.34
CA THR A 120 9.53 7.49 0.87
C THR A 120 8.66 7.39 2.11
N THR A 121 9.06 6.59 3.08
CA THR A 121 8.56 6.64 4.45
C THR A 121 9.68 7.06 5.39
N ASP A 122 9.44 8.07 6.22
CA ASP A 122 10.42 8.65 7.15
C ASP A 122 9.97 8.57 8.61
N ALA A 123 8.68 8.28 8.84
CA ALA A 123 8.09 7.97 10.14
C ALA A 123 7.80 6.48 10.33
N GLY A 124 8.21 5.63 9.38
CA GLY A 124 7.94 4.19 9.41
C GLY A 124 6.46 3.84 9.23
N ALA A 125 5.70 4.74 8.61
CA ALA A 125 4.30 4.56 8.27
C ALA A 125 4.06 4.88 6.80
N ALA A 126 3.04 4.25 6.25
CA ALA A 126 2.53 4.48 4.91
C ALA A 126 1.01 4.61 4.96
N CYS A 127 0.43 5.21 3.94
CA CYS A 127 -1.02 5.36 3.83
C CYS A 127 -1.49 5.30 2.38
N PHE A 128 -2.78 5.02 2.24
CA PHE A 128 -3.55 5.27 1.04
C PHE A 128 -4.56 6.38 1.28
N MET A 129 -4.67 7.30 0.31
CA MET A 129 -5.71 8.33 0.29
C MET A 129 -6.04 8.74 -1.14
N ASP A 130 -7.26 9.22 -1.37
CA ASP A 130 -7.61 9.94 -2.60
C ASP A 130 -7.02 11.35 -2.58
N LYS A 131 -6.75 11.92 -3.75
CA LYS A 131 -6.31 13.32 -3.90
C LYS A 131 -7.23 14.34 -3.24
N ASP A 132 -8.54 14.17 -3.32
CA ASP A 132 -9.49 15.08 -2.66
C ASP A 132 -9.36 14.98 -1.14
N SER A 133 -9.14 13.77 -0.60
CA SER A 133 -8.86 13.54 0.82
C SER A 133 -7.55 14.18 1.25
N SER A 134 -6.49 14.08 0.45
CA SER A 134 -5.23 14.80 0.71
C SER A 134 -5.45 16.32 0.78
N ALA A 135 -6.25 16.87 -0.15
CA ALA A 135 -6.55 18.31 -0.15
C ALA A 135 -7.33 18.74 1.10
N ALA A 136 -8.29 17.92 1.56
CA ALA A 136 -9.03 18.16 2.80
C ALA A 136 -8.10 18.11 4.02
N LEU A 137 -7.30 17.06 4.15
CA LEU A 137 -6.32 16.90 5.24
C LEU A 137 -5.36 18.10 5.33
N LYS A 138 -4.86 18.58 4.19
CA LYS A 138 -4.00 19.77 4.14
C LYS A 138 -4.70 21.03 4.64
N ASN A 139 -6.01 21.17 4.40
CA ASN A 139 -6.79 22.30 4.92
C ASN A 139 -7.00 22.17 6.42
N GLU A 140 -7.33 20.98 6.93
CA GLU A 140 -7.49 20.70 8.36
C GLU A 140 -6.20 21.03 9.13
N ILE A 141 -5.05 20.53 8.65
CA ILE A 141 -3.75 20.81 9.26
C ILE A 141 -3.43 22.30 9.24
N ARG A 142 -3.69 22.98 8.11
CA ARG A 142 -3.47 24.43 8.00
C ARG A 142 -4.34 25.22 8.98
N ASP A 143 -5.56 24.75 9.22
CA ASP A 143 -6.54 25.40 10.07
C ASP A 143 -6.36 25.01 11.56
N GLY A 144 -5.34 24.20 11.88
CA GLY A 144 -4.88 23.92 13.23
C GLY A 144 -5.46 22.66 13.85
N SER A 145 -5.83 21.65 13.04
CA SER A 145 -6.25 20.33 13.54
C SER A 145 -5.13 19.63 14.33
N ASP A 146 -5.52 18.80 15.29
CA ASP A 146 -4.61 17.91 16.03
C ASP A 146 -4.41 16.54 15.33
N PHE A 147 -4.61 16.48 14.00
CA PHE A 147 -4.62 15.26 13.18
C PHE A 147 -3.48 14.28 13.47
N PHE A 148 -2.24 14.76 13.62
CA PHE A 148 -1.11 13.86 13.87
C PHE A 148 -1.18 13.19 15.25
N GLU A 149 -1.69 13.91 16.27
CA GLU A 149 -1.90 13.34 17.60
C GLU A 149 -3.04 12.32 17.55
N GLU A 150 -4.15 12.66 16.91
CA GLU A 150 -5.29 11.77 16.71
C GLU A 150 -4.91 10.51 15.91
N LEU A 151 -4.06 10.64 14.88
CA LEU A 151 -3.56 9.51 14.11
C LEU A 151 -2.68 8.58 14.96
N MET A 152 -1.82 9.13 15.81
CA MET A 152 -1.04 8.30 16.74
C MET A 152 -1.94 7.56 17.73
N GLU A 153 -2.96 8.24 18.27
CA GLU A 153 -3.93 7.62 19.18
C GLU A 153 -4.70 6.48 18.50
N GLU A 154 -5.22 6.71 17.28
CA GLU A 154 -5.94 5.69 16.51
C GLU A 154 -5.03 4.50 16.15
N MET A 155 -3.77 4.74 15.80
CA MET A 155 -2.79 3.68 15.56
C MET A 155 -2.47 2.89 16.84
N ASP A 156 -2.37 3.55 17.99
CA ASP A 156 -2.15 2.89 19.29
C ASP A 156 -3.36 2.02 19.69
N GLU A 157 -4.59 2.47 19.43
CA GLU A 157 -5.81 1.68 19.66
C GLU A 157 -5.87 0.42 18.79
N ASN A 158 -5.29 0.50 17.59
CA ASN A 158 -5.20 -0.58 16.61
C ASN A 158 -3.81 -1.25 16.58
N PHE A 159 -3.05 -1.18 17.66
CA PHE A 159 -1.75 -1.84 17.76
C PHE A 159 -1.89 -3.36 17.99
N GLU A 160 -1.20 -4.16 17.18
CA GLU A 160 -1.10 -5.61 17.34
C GLU A 160 0.36 -6.10 17.27
N SER A 161 0.82 -6.78 18.33
CA SER A 161 2.17 -7.35 18.47
C SER A 161 3.30 -6.31 18.36
N THR A 162 3.64 -5.92 17.14
CA THR A 162 4.76 -5.05 16.77
C THR A 162 4.42 -4.08 15.63
N TRP A 163 3.14 -4.02 15.21
CA TRP A 163 2.67 -3.17 14.13
C TRP A 163 1.28 -2.59 14.41
N ALA A 164 0.89 -1.55 13.67
CA ALA A 164 -0.38 -0.85 13.83
C ALA A 164 -0.96 -0.38 12.48
N TRP A 165 -2.24 -0.06 12.47
CA TRP A 165 -2.95 0.58 11.36
C TRP A 165 -3.99 1.57 11.88
N ALA A 166 -4.53 2.42 11.03
CA ALA A 166 -5.60 3.35 11.36
C ALA A 166 -6.47 3.63 10.13
N ASN A 167 -7.73 3.97 10.34
CA ASN A 167 -8.63 4.44 9.29
C ASN A 167 -9.41 5.63 9.82
N MET A 168 -9.02 6.83 9.40
CA MET A 168 -9.57 8.08 9.92
C MET A 168 -10.40 8.78 8.86
N GLU A 169 -11.64 9.11 9.22
CA GLU A 169 -12.48 10.00 8.43
C GLU A 169 -11.89 11.42 8.41
N LEU A 170 -12.00 12.08 7.26
CA LEU A 170 -11.62 13.47 7.04
C LEU A 170 -12.87 14.26 6.61
N GLU A 171 -12.77 15.58 6.48
CA GLU A 171 -13.86 16.41 5.92
C GLU A 171 -14.30 15.88 4.54
N THR A 172 -13.37 15.33 3.77
CA THR A 172 -13.65 14.63 2.51
C THR A 172 -12.94 13.28 2.48
N GLY A 173 -13.73 12.20 2.43
CA GLY A 173 -13.22 10.84 2.34
C GLY A 173 -12.50 10.42 3.63
N ASN A 174 -11.39 9.70 3.48
CA ASN A 174 -10.62 9.17 4.60
C ASN A 174 -9.17 8.91 4.23
N ILE A 175 -8.36 8.64 5.25
CA ILE A 175 -6.98 8.15 5.12
C ILE A 175 -6.86 6.80 5.81
N VAL A 176 -6.28 5.83 5.11
CA VAL A 176 -5.98 4.51 5.68
C VAL A 176 -4.47 4.39 5.86
N SER A 177 -4.02 4.35 7.10
CA SER A 177 -2.61 4.37 7.50
C SER A 177 -2.18 3.04 8.10
N PHE A 178 -0.92 2.66 7.94
CA PHE A 178 -0.35 1.41 8.45
C PHE A 178 1.17 1.52 8.56
N MET A 179 1.76 0.77 9.49
CA MET A 179 3.23 0.69 9.59
C MET A 179 3.82 0.06 8.32
N SER A 180 4.96 0.59 7.87
CA SER A 180 5.61 0.17 6.61
C SER A 180 6.75 -0.81 6.87
N GLY A 181 6.56 -2.10 6.66
CA GLY A 181 7.64 -3.11 6.74
C GLY A 181 8.55 -2.97 7.96
N TYR A 182 9.84 -2.75 7.71
CA TYR A 182 10.87 -2.54 8.74
C TYR A 182 11.01 -1.07 9.21
N GLY A 183 10.10 -0.20 8.81
CA GLY A 183 10.07 1.23 9.10
C GLY A 183 10.40 2.06 7.87
N ASN A 184 11.30 3.03 8.04
CA ASN A 184 11.68 3.97 6.98
C ASN A 184 12.23 3.26 5.74
N GLY A 185 11.84 3.72 4.56
CA GLY A 185 12.27 3.11 3.32
C GLY A 185 11.77 3.83 2.08
N TYR A 186 11.97 3.18 0.93
CA TYR A 186 11.46 3.62 -0.36
C TYR A 186 10.72 2.45 -0.99
N TYR A 187 9.40 2.58 -1.11
CA TYR A 187 8.52 1.44 -1.38
C TYR A 187 7.71 1.63 -2.65
N ALA A 188 7.65 0.58 -3.46
CA ALA A 188 6.94 0.57 -4.72
C ALA A 188 5.47 0.20 -4.54
N THR A 189 4.63 0.77 -5.39
CA THR A 189 3.22 0.42 -5.51
C THR A 189 2.96 -0.16 -6.90
N TYR A 190 2.01 -1.07 -7.03
CA TYR A 190 1.70 -1.79 -8.26
C TYR A 190 0.19 -1.84 -8.52
N PHE A 191 -0.21 -1.61 -9.76
CA PHE A 191 -1.57 -1.79 -10.25
C PHE A 191 -1.75 -3.21 -10.78
N GLY A 192 -2.70 -3.93 -10.21
CA GLY A 192 -3.13 -5.24 -10.65
C GLY A 192 -4.22 -5.11 -11.71
N LYS A 193 -3.94 -5.61 -12.92
CA LYS A 193 -4.85 -5.56 -14.07
C LYS A 193 -5.48 -6.92 -14.36
N ASN A 194 -6.75 -6.93 -14.73
CA ASN A 194 -7.43 -8.12 -15.23
C ASN A 194 -7.10 -8.37 -16.72
N ALA A 195 -7.63 -9.45 -17.30
CA ALA A 195 -7.40 -9.80 -18.70
C ALA A 195 -7.96 -8.79 -19.72
N ALA A 196 -8.85 -7.88 -19.30
CA ALA A 196 -9.35 -6.78 -20.13
C ALA A 196 -8.45 -5.53 -20.04
N GLY A 197 -7.48 -5.51 -19.12
CA GLY A 197 -6.59 -4.37 -18.87
C GLY A 197 -7.14 -3.38 -17.84
N ASP A 198 -8.27 -3.68 -17.19
CA ASP A 198 -8.86 -2.85 -16.15
C ASP A 198 -8.09 -3.02 -14.84
N VAL A 199 -7.90 -1.93 -14.09
CA VAL A 199 -7.31 -1.97 -12.75
C VAL A 199 -8.33 -2.55 -11.77
N VAL A 200 -7.97 -3.67 -11.15
CA VAL A 200 -8.84 -4.42 -10.22
C VAL A 200 -8.25 -4.55 -8.82
N ALA A 201 -6.95 -4.25 -8.67
CA ALA A 201 -6.30 -4.13 -7.36
C ALA A 201 -5.14 -3.12 -7.41
N VAL A 202 -4.72 -2.64 -6.23
CA VAL A 202 -3.45 -1.95 -6.01
C VAL A 202 -2.75 -2.60 -4.83
N VAL A 203 -1.43 -2.75 -4.89
CA VAL A 203 -0.62 -3.24 -3.76
C VAL A 203 0.64 -2.39 -3.58
N THR A 204 0.97 -2.04 -2.35
CA THR A 204 2.30 -1.52 -1.96
C THR A 204 3.09 -2.67 -1.33
N ASP A 205 4.34 -2.83 -1.77
CA ASP A 205 5.27 -3.82 -1.24
C ASP A 205 6.32 -3.14 -0.34
N PHE A 206 6.40 -3.59 0.91
CA PHE A 206 7.31 -3.04 1.92
C PHE A 206 8.64 -3.79 2.03
N ASP A 207 8.98 -4.59 1.02
CA ASP A 207 10.27 -5.30 0.91
C ASP A 207 10.56 -6.21 2.12
N VAL A 208 9.50 -6.75 2.71
CA VAL A 208 9.59 -7.74 3.80
C VAL A 208 9.77 -9.15 3.23
N LEU A 209 9.17 -9.40 2.07
CA LEU A 209 9.23 -10.66 1.36
C LEU A 209 10.23 -10.54 0.20
N PRO A 210 11.08 -11.54 -0.05
CA PRO A 210 12.04 -11.47 -1.15
C PRO A 210 11.34 -11.57 -2.51
N TRP A 211 11.77 -10.72 -3.46
CA TRP A 211 11.19 -10.53 -4.79
C TRP A 211 11.31 -11.74 -5.71
N HIS A 212 12.26 -12.63 -5.44
CA HIS A 212 12.48 -13.86 -6.20
C HIS A 212 11.95 -15.10 -5.46
N GLY A 213 11.17 -15.92 -6.17
CA GLY A 213 10.72 -17.25 -5.75
C GLY A 213 9.22 -17.48 -5.94
N ALA A 214 8.74 -18.72 -5.82
CA ALA A 214 7.36 -19.12 -6.16
C ALA A 214 6.32 -18.87 -5.04
N GLY A 215 5.13 -18.33 -5.36
CA GLY A 215 4.00 -18.23 -4.42
C GLY A 215 3.50 -19.61 -3.94
N CYS A 216 2.46 -19.61 -3.10
CA CYS A 216 1.81 -20.85 -2.62
C CYS A 216 1.18 -21.66 -3.76
#